data_AF-A0A836XCF8-F1
#
_entry.id   AF-A0A836XCF8-F1
#
_cell.length_a   1.000
_cell.length_b   1.000
_cell.length_c   1.000
_cell.angle_alpha   90.00
_cell.angle_beta   90.00
_cell.angle_gamma   90.00
#
_symmetry.space_group_name_H-M   'P 1'
#
loop_
_entity.id
_entity.type
_entity.pdbx_description
1 polymer ?
#
loop_
_entity_poly.entity_id
_entity_poly.type
_entity_poly.pdbx_seq_one_letter_code
_entity_poly.pdbx_strand_id
1 'polypeptide(L)'
;MLLKGCRFFEGLVRVPLMVSWPAGYRTDEVSDALVELVDLVPTLLDAAGLDTPYWVQGKSLTGVLEGSATNHRESVRTEFFGAINYPDQTHATMYRDRRWKLISYHGKDLFELYDLQTDPWEHDDLSESP
;
A
#
# COMPACT_ATOMS: atom_id res chain seq x y z
N MET A 1 -13.36 6.87 1.73
CA MET A 1 -12.48 7.37 2.81
C MET A 1 -13.15 8.35 3.77
N LEU A 2 -14.29 8.97 3.41
CA LEU A 2 -15.02 9.97 4.21
C LEU A 2 -15.28 9.62 5.69
N LEU A 3 -15.50 8.35 6.04
CA LEU A 3 -15.73 7.93 7.43
C LEU A 3 -14.48 7.41 8.16
N LYS A 4 -13.36 7.22 7.44
CA LYS A 4 -12.09 6.74 8.00
C LYS A 4 -11.13 7.89 8.36
N GLY A 5 -11.38 9.09 7.84
CA GLY A 5 -10.55 10.28 8.09
C GLY A 5 -9.49 10.52 7.01
N CYS A 6 -8.68 11.57 7.20
CA CYS A 6 -7.66 12.07 6.28
C CYS A 6 -6.24 11.76 6.76
N ARG A 7 -6.00 10.51 7.16
CA ARG A 7 -4.72 10.05 7.71
C ARG A 7 -4.27 8.78 7.02
N PHE A 8 -2.97 8.52 7.04
CA PHE A 8 -2.37 7.36 6.38
C PHE A 8 -1.76 6.35 7.33
N PHE A 9 -2.01 6.41 8.64
CA PHE A 9 -1.49 5.43 9.61
C PHE A 9 -1.75 3.98 9.19
N GLU A 10 -0.84 3.07 9.55
CA GLU A 10 -0.89 1.64 9.22
C GLU A 10 -2.23 1.01 9.60
N GLY A 11 -2.79 1.38 10.75
CA GLY A 11 -4.12 0.91 11.19
C GLY A 11 -5.29 1.27 10.24
N LEU A 12 -5.08 2.19 9.29
CA LEU A 12 -6.06 2.61 8.31
C LEU A 12 -5.74 2.11 6.89
N VAL A 13 -4.46 2.13 6.50
CA VAL A 13 -4.04 1.85 5.11
C VAL A 13 -3.54 0.42 4.90
N ARG A 14 -3.01 -0.24 5.94
CA ARG A 14 -2.57 -1.63 5.86
C ARG A 14 -3.76 -2.55 6.11
N VAL A 15 -4.33 -3.04 5.02
CA VAL A 15 -5.50 -3.92 5.05
C VAL A 15 -5.10 -5.40 5.02
N PRO A 16 -5.88 -6.29 5.64
CA PRO A 16 -5.65 -7.73 5.51
C PRO A 16 -5.96 -8.19 4.08
N LEU A 17 -5.06 -8.99 3.51
CA LEU A 17 -5.25 -9.70 2.24
C LEU A 17 -4.95 -11.18 2.48
N MET A 18 -5.92 -12.04 2.19
CA MET A 18 -5.76 -13.50 2.23
C MET A 18 -6.17 -14.06 0.87
N VAL A 19 -5.32 -14.92 0.30
CA VAL A 19 -5.57 -15.57 -0.99
C VAL A 19 -5.55 -17.07 -0.76
N SER A 20 -6.57 -17.76 -1.26
CA SER A 20 -6.64 -19.22 -1.25
C SER A 20 -7.07 -19.68 -2.63
N TRP A 21 -6.30 -20.59 -3.22
CA TRP A 21 -6.54 -21.09 -4.56
C TRP A 21 -6.39 -22.61 -4.59
N PRO A 22 -7.48 -23.36 -4.86
CA PRO A 22 -7.45 -24.81 -4.87
C PRO A 22 -6.47 -25.42 -5.87
N ALA A 23 -6.12 -24.69 -6.94
CA ALA A 23 -5.32 -25.24 -8.02
C ALA A 23 -3.79 -25.10 -7.84
N GLY A 24 -3.30 -24.55 -6.72
CA GLY A 24 -1.88 -24.74 -6.35
C GLY A 24 -1.06 -23.55 -5.84
N TYR A 25 -1.65 -22.54 -5.20
CA TYR A 25 -0.81 -21.59 -4.44
C TYR A 25 -0.28 -22.25 -3.15
N ARG A 26 0.84 -21.72 -2.63
CA ARG A 26 1.38 -22.20 -1.35
C ARG A 26 0.37 -21.95 -0.23
N THR A 27 0.20 -22.95 0.63
CA THR A 27 -0.67 -22.88 1.81
C THR A 27 0.15 -22.63 3.06
N ASP A 28 -0.49 -22.09 4.10
CA ASP A 28 0.13 -21.85 5.42
C ASP A 28 1.35 -20.91 5.38
N GLU A 29 1.40 -20.02 4.38
CA GLU A 29 2.45 -19.02 4.22
C GLU A 29 1.98 -17.62 4.62
N VAL A 30 2.92 -16.84 5.17
CA VAL A 30 2.74 -15.40 5.44
C VAL A 30 3.82 -14.66 4.68
N SER A 31 3.42 -13.65 3.91
CA SER A 31 4.34 -12.82 3.12
C SER A 31 4.34 -11.39 3.62
N ASP A 32 5.53 -10.86 3.89
CA ASP A 32 5.79 -9.45 4.19
C ASP A 32 6.21 -8.67 2.92
N ALA A 33 5.85 -9.17 1.74
CA ALA A 33 6.02 -8.43 0.50
C ALA A 33 5.12 -7.20 0.48
N LEU A 34 5.65 -6.10 -0.05
CA LEU A 34 4.87 -4.90 -0.30
C LEU A 34 3.89 -5.13 -1.45
N VAL A 35 2.59 -4.89 -1.20
CA VAL A 35 1.52 -5.11 -2.18
C VAL A 35 0.50 -3.96 -2.12
N GLU A 36 -0.20 -3.74 -3.22
CA GLU A 36 -1.27 -2.75 -3.34
C GLU A 36 -2.58 -3.42 -3.77
N LEU A 37 -3.71 -2.79 -3.46
CA LEU A 37 -5.02 -3.31 -3.89
C LEU A 37 -5.17 -3.38 -5.42
N VAL A 38 -4.43 -2.54 -6.17
CA VAL A 38 -4.42 -2.57 -7.64
C VAL A 38 -3.78 -3.85 -8.21
N ASP A 39 -3.04 -4.60 -7.40
CA ASP A 39 -2.40 -5.87 -7.80
C ASP A 39 -3.39 -7.02 -7.91
N LEU A 40 -4.59 -6.88 -7.32
CA LEU A 40 -5.61 -7.93 -7.38
C LEU A 40 -6.09 -8.18 -8.80
N VAL A 41 -6.28 -7.11 -9.60
CA VAL A 41 -6.74 -7.24 -10.98
C VAL A 41 -5.78 -8.08 -11.84
N PRO A 42 -4.48 -7.74 -11.98
CA PRO A 42 -3.56 -8.55 -12.77
C PRO A 42 -3.35 -9.95 -12.18
N THR A 43 -3.40 -10.11 -10.84
CA THR A 43 -3.31 -11.44 -10.21
C THR A 43 -4.49 -12.34 -10.60
N LEU A 44 -5.71 -11.80 -10.64
CA LEU A 44 -6.90 -12.56 -11.03
C LEU A 44 -6.91 -12.90 -12.52
N LEU A 45 -6.44 -11.99 -13.38
CA LEU A 45 -6.29 -12.24 -14.82
C LEU A 45 -5.27 -13.37 -15.07
N ASP A 46 -4.12 -13.29 -14.41
CA ASP A 46 -3.05 -14.29 -14.50
C ASP A 46 -3.54 -15.67 -14.02
N ALA A 47 -4.24 -15.73 -12.88
CA ALA A 47 -4.86 -16.95 -12.37
C ALA A 47 -5.92 -17.55 -13.33
N ALA A 48 -6.57 -16.71 -14.14
CA ALA A 48 -7.52 -17.12 -15.16
C ALA A 48 -6.87 -17.46 -16.51
N GLY A 49 -5.55 -17.32 -16.66
CA GLY A 49 -4.84 -17.51 -17.92
C GLY A 49 -5.16 -16.42 -18.96
N LEU A 50 -5.52 -15.22 -18.50
CA LEU A 50 -5.85 -14.07 -19.35
C LEU A 50 -4.70 -13.06 -19.37
N ASP A 51 -4.50 -12.41 -20.52
CA ASP A 51 -3.51 -11.35 -20.65
C ASP A 51 -3.89 -10.11 -19.82
N THR A 52 -2.90 -9.51 -19.17
CA THR A 52 -3.06 -8.25 -18.46
C THR A 52 -2.98 -7.07 -19.43
N PRO A 53 -3.99 -6.20 -19.53
CA PRO A 53 -3.93 -5.02 -20.39
C PRO A 53 -2.84 -4.02 -19.98
N TYR A 54 -2.25 -3.32 -20.94
CA TYR A 54 -1.11 -2.42 -20.71
C TYR A 54 -1.40 -1.24 -19.77
N TRP A 55 -2.67 -0.84 -19.62
CA TRP A 55 -3.09 0.27 -18.76
C TRP A 55 -3.28 -0.14 -17.29
N VAL A 56 -3.19 -1.43 -16.97
CA VAL A 56 -3.21 -1.91 -15.60
C VAL A 56 -1.88 -1.57 -14.95
N GLN A 57 -1.94 -0.79 -13.87
CA GLN A 57 -0.75 -0.30 -13.17
C GLN A 57 -0.24 -1.27 -12.09
N GLY A 58 -1.09 -2.18 -11.63
CA GLY A 58 -0.72 -3.22 -10.67
C GLY A 58 0.18 -4.28 -11.28
N LYS A 59 0.74 -5.15 -10.44
CA LYS A 59 1.56 -6.29 -10.84
C LYS A 59 0.98 -7.57 -10.28
N SER A 60 1.05 -8.66 -11.04
CA SER A 60 0.56 -9.96 -10.57
C SER A 60 1.32 -10.42 -9.31
N LEU A 61 0.58 -10.91 -8.32
CA LEU A 61 1.11 -11.48 -7.08
C LEU A 61 1.49 -12.96 -7.22
N THR A 62 1.26 -13.58 -8.38
CA THR A 62 1.51 -15.02 -8.62
C THR A 62 2.89 -15.45 -8.16
N GLY A 63 3.95 -14.67 -8.45
CA GLY A 63 5.29 -15.01 -7.98
C GLY A 63 5.44 -15.08 -6.46
N VAL A 64 4.72 -14.22 -5.73
CA VAL A 64 4.67 -14.27 -4.26
C VAL A 64 3.84 -15.46 -3.78
N LEU A 65 2.70 -15.71 -4.42
CA LEU A 65 1.75 -16.78 -4.07
C LEU A 65 2.31 -18.19 -4.34
N GLU A 66 3.15 -18.33 -5.36
CA GLU A 66 3.87 -19.57 -5.70
C GLU A 66 5.19 -19.70 -4.95
N GLY A 67 5.67 -18.63 -4.30
CA GLY A 67 6.94 -18.61 -3.58
C GLY A 67 8.18 -18.48 -4.47
N SER A 68 8.03 -18.16 -5.75
CA SER A 68 9.15 -17.88 -6.66
C SER A 68 9.73 -16.47 -6.46
N ALA A 69 9.03 -15.59 -5.73
CA ALA A 69 9.49 -14.26 -5.36
C ALA A 69 9.16 -13.90 -3.91
N THR A 70 10.14 -13.39 -3.17
CA THR A 70 9.96 -12.83 -1.80
C THR A 70 9.74 -11.32 -1.81
N ASN A 71 10.07 -10.66 -2.92
CA ASN A 71 9.92 -9.23 -3.14
C ASN A 71 9.00 -8.99 -4.34
N HIS A 72 8.09 -8.03 -4.21
CA HIS A 72 7.13 -7.68 -5.26
C HIS A 72 7.30 -6.25 -5.80
N ARG A 73 7.58 -5.30 -4.90
CA ARG A 73 7.92 -3.91 -5.20
C ARG A 73 8.76 -3.30 -4.09
N GLU A 74 9.42 -2.19 -4.39
CA GLU A 74 10.27 -1.45 -3.46
C GLU A 74 9.46 -0.54 -2.53
N SER A 75 8.38 0.05 -3.05
CA SER A 75 7.50 0.96 -2.32
C SER A 75 6.04 0.77 -2.69
N VAL A 76 5.14 1.15 -1.80
CA VAL A 76 3.69 1.29 -2.04
C VAL A 76 3.27 2.75 -1.97
N ARG A 77 2.16 3.06 -2.64
CA ARG A 77 1.53 4.38 -2.61
C ARG A 77 0.06 4.27 -2.25
N THR A 78 -0.42 5.27 -1.53
CA THR A 78 -1.85 5.52 -1.33
C THR A 78 -2.13 7.00 -1.35
N GLU A 79 -3.33 7.37 -1.76
CA GLU A 79 -3.74 8.75 -1.97
C GLU A 79 -5.13 8.96 -1.37
N PHE A 80 -5.39 10.19 -0.93
CA PHE A 80 -6.74 10.63 -0.68
C PHE A 80 -6.99 12.00 -1.29
N PHE A 81 -8.19 12.17 -1.82
CA PHE A 81 -8.61 13.37 -2.52
C PHE A 81 -9.97 13.80 -1.95
N GLY A 82 -9.97 14.83 -1.10
CA GLY A 82 -11.20 15.37 -0.52
C GLY A 82 -11.78 14.46 0.57
N ALA A 83 -10.94 13.94 1.45
CA ALA A 83 -11.37 13.01 2.51
C ALA A 83 -12.32 13.65 3.55
N ILE A 84 -12.32 14.98 3.68
CA ILE A 84 -13.22 15.73 4.57
C ILE A 84 -14.00 16.74 3.73
N ASN A 85 -15.32 16.75 3.90
CA ASN A 85 -16.21 17.68 3.22
C ASN A 85 -16.20 19.05 3.93
N TYR A 86 -15.09 19.77 3.77
CA TYR A 86 -14.84 21.11 4.30
C TYR A 86 -14.37 22.03 3.15
N PRO A 87 -14.57 23.36 3.25
CA PRO A 87 -14.13 24.33 2.21
C PRO A 87 -12.65 24.28 1.86
N ASP A 88 -11.80 23.69 2.72
CA ASP A 88 -10.38 23.47 2.49
C ASP A 88 -10.10 21.96 2.40
N GLN A 89 -10.43 21.38 1.24
CA GLN A 89 -10.22 19.96 0.99
C GLN A 89 -8.73 19.61 1.11
N THR A 90 -8.44 18.62 1.94
CA THR A 90 -7.08 18.10 2.06
C THR A 90 -6.87 17.01 1.02
N HIS A 91 -5.78 17.14 0.26
CA HIS A 91 -5.27 16.12 -0.66
C HIS A 91 -3.89 15.73 -0.16
N ALA A 92 -3.59 14.44 -0.18
CA ALA A 92 -2.28 13.97 0.23
C ALA A 92 -1.93 12.66 -0.46
N THR A 93 -0.62 12.43 -0.56
CA THR A 93 -0.04 11.19 -1.05
C THR A 93 0.89 10.62 0.02
N MET A 94 0.79 9.32 0.25
CA MET A 94 1.72 8.57 1.06
C MET A 94 2.55 7.66 0.18
N TYR A 95 3.85 7.65 0.43
CA TYR A 95 4.80 6.66 -0.08
C TYR A 95 5.40 5.90 1.09
N ARG A 96 5.49 4.58 0.97
CA ARG A 96 6.06 3.73 2.02
C ARG A 96 6.93 2.63 1.43
N ASP A 97 8.16 2.53 1.89
CA ASP A 97 9.02 1.37 1.63
C ASP A 97 9.04 0.45 2.86
N ARG A 98 10.00 -0.47 2.98
CA ARG A 98 10.07 -1.38 4.14
C ARG A 98 10.36 -0.72 5.48
N ARG A 99 11.04 0.43 5.49
CA ARG A 99 11.49 1.14 6.67
C ARG A 99 10.81 2.49 6.81
N TRP A 100 10.71 3.26 5.74
CA TRP A 100 10.28 4.64 5.79
C TRP A 100 8.87 4.80 5.24
N LYS A 101 8.15 5.75 5.84
CA LYS A 101 6.85 6.21 5.36
C LYS A 101 6.84 7.73 5.32
N LEU A 102 6.60 8.28 4.14
CA LEU A 102 6.50 9.70 3.89
C LEU A 102 5.07 10.05 3.48
N ILE A 103 4.54 11.12 4.05
CA ILE A 103 3.24 11.69 3.70
C ILE A 103 3.48 13.13 3.27
N SER A 104 2.92 13.51 2.11
CA SER A 104 2.95 14.88 1.60
C SER A 104 1.54 15.41 1.48
N TYR A 105 1.24 16.50 2.19
CA TYR A 105 -0.04 17.20 2.11
C TYR A 105 0.03 18.30 1.05
N HIS A 106 -0.69 18.10 -0.05
CA HIS A 106 -0.55 18.91 -1.25
C HIS A 106 -1.00 20.35 -0.99
N GLY A 107 -0.16 21.32 -1.34
CA GLY A 107 -0.45 22.75 -1.20
C GLY A 107 -0.46 23.28 0.24
N LYS A 108 -0.03 22.49 1.23
CA LYS A 108 -0.02 22.86 2.65
C LYS A 108 1.38 22.99 3.27
N ASP A 109 2.44 22.73 2.51
CA ASP A 109 3.84 22.69 2.99
C ASP A 109 3.98 21.88 4.30
N LEU A 110 3.28 20.75 4.33
CA LEU A 110 3.18 19.87 5.50
C LEU A 110 3.55 18.46 5.06
N PHE A 111 4.42 17.84 5.84
CA PHE A 111 4.92 16.49 5.63
C PHE A 111 4.91 15.73 6.96
N GLU A 112 4.80 14.41 6.88
CA GLU A 112 5.04 13.51 8.00
C GLU A 112 6.03 12.44 7.54
N LEU A 113 7.01 12.09 8.38
CA LEU A 113 8.02 11.08 8.09
C LEU A 113 8.17 10.14 9.29
N TYR A 114 7.98 8.84 9.06
CA TYR A 114 8.06 7.81 10.11
C TYR A 114 9.10 6.73 9.75
N ASP A 115 9.91 6.34 10.73
CA ASP A 115 10.77 5.13 10.67
C ASP A 115 9.98 3.93 11.24
N LEU A 116 9.33 3.16 10.37
CA LEU A 116 8.53 1.99 10.72
C LEU A 116 9.34 0.83 11.32
N GLN A 117 10.68 0.86 11.24
CA GLN A 117 11.52 -0.16 11.86
C GLN A 117 11.71 0.09 13.36
N THR A 118 11.89 1.35 13.76
CA THR A 118 12.06 1.74 15.17
C THR A 118 10.75 2.21 15.82
N ASP A 119 9.84 2.75 15.03
CA ASP A 119 8.52 3.25 15.44
C ASP A 119 7.41 2.68 14.53
N PRO A 120 7.06 1.38 14.70
CA PRO A 120 6.02 0.73 13.91
C PRO A 120 4.61 1.26 14.17
N TRP A 121 4.42 2.09 15.20
CA TRP A 121 3.14 2.66 15.61
C TRP A 121 2.98 4.13 15.21
N GLU A 122 3.99 4.70 14.54
CA GLU A 122 3.93 6.04 13.93
C GLU A 122 3.62 7.13 14.97
N HIS A 123 4.27 7.04 16.13
CA HIS A 123 4.15 8.00 17.22
C HIS A 123 5.10 9.20 17.07
N ASP A 124 6.27 8.99 16.48
CA ASP A 124 7.34 9.98 16.41
C ASP A 124 7.52 10.46 14.95
N ASP A 125 7.01 11.67 14.65
CA ASP A 125 7.22 12.31 13.35
C ASP A 125 8.63 12.92 13.25
N LEU A 126 9.38 12.50 12.24
CA LEU A 126 10.76 12.90 11.96
C LEU A 126 10.86 13.98 10.86
N SER A 127 9.74 14.51 10.36
CA SER A 127 9.70 15.49 9.27
C SER A 127 10.48 16.78 9.55
N GLU A 128 10.58 17.18 10.82
CA GLU A 128 11.35 18.36 11.26
C GLU A 128 12.70 18.00 11.89
N SER A 129 13.06 16.71 11.95
CA SER A 129 14.34 16.27 12.49
C SER A 129 15.47 16.47 11.47
N PRO A 130 16.58 17.15 11.83
CA PRO A 130 17.68 17.45 10.93
C PRO A 130 18.55 16.23 10.54
#